data_AF-Q9H497-F1
#
_entry.id   AF-Q9H497-F1
#
_cell.length_a   1.000
_cell.length_b   1.000
_cell.length_c   1.000
_cell.angle_alpha   90.00
_cell.angle_beta   90.00
_cell.angle_gamma   90.00
#
_symmetry.space_group_name_H-M   'P 1'
#
loop_
_entity.id
_entity.type
_entity.pdbx_description
1 polymer ?
#
loop_
_entity_poly.entity_id
_entity_poly.type
_entity_poly.pdbx_seq_one_letter_code
_entity_poly.pdbx_strand_id
1 'polypeptide(L)'
;MLRGPWRQLWLFFLLLLPGAPEPRGASRPWEGTDEPGSAWAWPGFQRLQEQLRAAGALSKRYWTLFSCQVWPDDCDEDEEAATGPLGWRLPLLGQRYLDLLTTWYCSFKDCCPRGDCRISNNFTGLEWDLNVRLHGQHLVQQLVLRTVRGYLETPQPEKALALSFHGWSGTGKNFVARMLVENLYRDGLMSDCVRMFIATFHFPHPKYVDLYKEQLMSQIRETQQLCHQTLFIFDEAEKLHPGLLEVLGPHLERRAPEGHRAESPWTIFLFLSNLRGDIINEVVLKLLKAGWSREEITMEHLEPHLQAEIVETIDNGFGHSRLVKENLIDYFIPFLPLEYRHVRLCARDAFLSQELLYKEETLDEIAQMMVYVPKEEQLFSSQGCKSISQRINYFLS
;
A
#
# COMPACT_ATOMS: atom_id res chain seq x y z
N MET A 1 -42.77 1.42 -4.75
CA MET A 1 -43.38 2.30 -5.77
C MET A 1 -42.26 3.03 -6.50
N LEU A 2 -41.95 2.65 -7.74
CA LEU A 2 -41.39 3.50 -8.82
C LEU A 2 -40.96 2.58 -9.98
N ARG A 3 -41.63 2.78 -11.12
CA ARG A 3 -41.51 2.04 -12.38
C ARG A 3 -40.42 2.68 -13.26
N GLY A 4 -39.66 1.83 -13.97
CA GLY A 4 -39.07 2.11 -15.29
C GLY A 4 -37.54 2.11 -15.33
N PRO A 5 -36.89 1.88 -16.50
CA PRO A 5 -37.39 1.43 -17.81
C PRO A 5 -36.60 0.20 -18.34
N TRP A 6 -36.88 -1.01 -17.85
CA TRP A 6 -36.21 -2.26 -18.31
C TRP A 6 -36.58 -2.72 -19.74
N ARG A 7 -37.43 -1.96 -20.45
CA ARG A 7 -37.85 -2.31 -21.83
C ARG A 7 -37.01 -1.69 -22.94
N GLN A 8 -36.16 -0.69 -22.67
CA GLN A 8 -35.27 -0.12 -23.70
C GLN A 8 -33.88 -0.78 -23.77
N LEU A 9 -33.46 -1.47 -22.70
CA LEU A 9 -32.19 -2.20 -22.64
C LEU A 9 -32.19 -3.50 -23.45
N TRP A 10 -33.35 -4.13 -23.65
CA TRP A 10 -33.47 -5.34 -24.48
C TRP A 10 -33.27 -5.10 -25.98
N LEU A 11 -33.52 -3.89 -26.48
CA LEU A 11 -33.32 -3.54 -27.89
C LEU A 11 -31.85 -3.27 -28.23
N PHE A 12 -31.01 -2.92 -27.25
CA PHE A 12 -29.56 -2.78 -27.41
C PHE A 12 -28.82 -4.12 -27.30
N PHE A 13 -29.38 -5.10 -26.56
CA PHE A 13 -28.76 -6.42 -26.37
C PHE A 13 -28.89 -7.34 -27.60
N LEU A 14 -29.82 -7.07 -28.52
CA LEU A 14 -30.03 -7.86 -29.74
C LEU A 14 -29.13 -7.44 -30.93
N LEU A 15 -28.38 -6.34 -30.81
CA LEU A 15 -27.50 -5.82 -31.87
C LEU A 15 -26.01 -6.15 -31.66
N LEU A 16 -25.66 -6.91 -30.60
CA LEU A 16 -24.27 -7.13 -30.17
C LEU A 16 -23.83 -8.62 -30.09
N LEU A 17 -24.55 -9.54 -30.73
CA LEU A 17 -24.15 -10.95 -30.80
C LEU A 17 -23.72 -11.34 -32.24
N PRO A 18 -22.42 -11.54 -32.52
CA PRO A 18 -21.98 -12.27 -33.70
C PRO A 18 -22.21 -13.78 -33.48
N GLY A 19 -22.90 -14.41 -34.44
CA GLY A 19 -23.27 -15.82 -34.42
C GLY A 19 -22.09 -16.79 -34.37
N ALA A 20 -22.30 -17.90 -33.68
CA ALA A 20 -21.38 -19.02 -33.54
C ALA A 20 -21.15 -19.77 -34.88
N PRO A 21 -19.95 -20.34 -35.12
CA PRO A 21 -19.67 -21.14 -36.31
C PRO A 21 -19.87 -22.66 -36.06
N GLU A 22 -20.58 -23.35 -36.95
CA GLU A 22 -20.57 -24.82 -37.05
C GLU A 22 -19.33 -25.32 -37.83
N PRO A 23 -18.69 -26.45 -37.45
CA PRO A 23 -17.54 -27.00 -38.16
C PRO A 23 -17.94 -27.96 -39.31
N ARG A 24 -17.36 -27.74 -40.50
CA ARG A 24 -17.41 -28.65 -41.67
C ARG A 24 -16.32 -29.72 -41.60
N GLY A 25 -16.66 -30.94 -42.04
CA GLY A 25 -15.90 -31.63 -43.09
C GLY A 25 -15.57 -33.11 -42.87
N ALA A 26 -16.19 -33.99 -43.68
CA ALA A 26 -15.55 -35.19 -44.25
C ALA A 26 -16.33 -35.77 -45.46
N SER A 27 -15.80 -35.48 -46.66
CA SER A 27 -15.64 -36.39 -47.83
C SER A 27 -16.83 -37.21 -48.42
N ARG A 28 -17.25 -36.94 -49.66
CA ARG A 28 -16.81 -37.57 -50.95
C ARG A 28 -17.74 -37.16 -52.12
N PRO A 29 -17.28 -37.17 -53.40
CA PRO A 29 -17.99 -36.60 -54.56
C PRO A 29 -18.62 -37.68 -55.47
N TRP A 30 -19.58 -37.26 -56.33
CA TRP A 30 -19.92 -37.67 -57.72
C TRP A 30 -21.37 -37.19 -57.97
N GLU A 31 -21.58 -36.11 -58.73
CA GLU A 31 -21.82 -36.07 -60.19
C GLU A 31 -23.30 -36.34 -60.55
N GLY A 32 -23.98 -35.34 -61.12
CA GLY A 32 -25.39 -35.44 -61.53
C GLY A 32 -26.14 -34.11 -61.51
N THR A 33 -25.97 -33.37 -62.60
CA THR A 33 -26.77 -32.25 -63.14
C THR A 33 -28.28 -32.35 -62.89
N ASP A 34 -28.92 -31.26 -62.41
CA ASP A 34 -29.83 -30.44 -63.22
C ASP A 34 -30.49 -29.32 -62.38
N GLU A 35 -30.33 -28.10 -62.89
CA GLU A 35 -30.90 -26.80 -62.50
C GLU A 35 -32.42 -26.71 -62.89
N PRO A 36 -33.13 -25.57 -62.74
CA PRO A 36 -33.31 -24.65 -61.61
C PRO A 36 -34.81 -24.26 -61.43
N GLY A 37 -35.17 -23.50 -60.39
CA GLY A 37 -36.58 -23.10 -60.23
C GLY A 37 -36.90 -22.01 -59.21
N SER A 38 -36.52 -20.77 -59.55
CA SER A 38 -37.30 -19.53 -59.35
C SER A 38 -37.50 -18.93 -57.94
N ALA A 39 -37.05 -17.67 -57.85
CA ALA A 39 -37.74 -16.48 -57.30
C ALA A 39 -38.22 -16.57 -55.83
N TRP A 40 -37.92 -15.64 -54.94
CA TRP A 40 -38.07 -14.18 -55.05
C TRP A 40 -36.94 -13.49 -54.24
N ALA A 41 -35.97 -12.89 -54.93
CA ALA A 41 -34.94 -12.06 -54.30
C ALA A 41 -35.37 -10.59 -54.36
N TRP A 42 -35.72 -10.01 -53.21
CA TRP A 42 -36.03 -8.58 -53.12
C TRP A 42 -34.74 -7.75 -53.19
N PRO A 43 -34.65 -6.73 -54.08
CA PRO A 43 -33.45 -5.87 -54.20
C PRO A 43 -33.07 -5.15 -52.89
N GLY A 44 -34.02 -4.97 -51.98
CA GLY A 44 -33.76 -4.41 -50.65
C GLY A 44 -32.96 -5.34 -49.72
N PHE A 45 -33.04 -6.66 -49.90
CA PHE A 45 -32.39 -7.62 -49.01
C PHE A 45 -30.88 -7.71 -49.27
N GLN A 46 -30.44 -7.65 -50.53
CA GLN A 46 -29.01 -7.57 -50.86
C GLN A 46 -28.37 -6.29 -50.33
N ARG A 47 -29.04 -5.14 -50.47
CA ARG A 47 -28.54 -3.85 -49.98
C ARG A 47 -28.46 -3.80 -48.44
N LEU A 48 -29.44 -4.40 -47.76
CA LEU A 48 -29.42 -4.56 -46.30
C LEU A 48 -28.28 -5.50 -45.87
N GLN A 49 -28.04 -6.58 -46.60
CA GLN A 49 -26.96 -7.53 -46.31
C GLN A 49 -25.57 -6.90 -46.50
N GLU A 50 -25.39 -6.05 -47.51
CA GLU A 50 -24.17 -5.25 -47.68
C GLU A 50 -23.98 -4.22 -46.56
N GLN A 51 -25.05 -3.50 -46.16
CA GLN A 51 -24.98 -2.58 -45.03
C GLN A 51 -24.68 -3.28 -43.71
N LEU A 52 -25.24 -4.48 -43.48
CA LEU A 52 -24.95 -5.29 -42.29
C LEU A 52 -23.51 -5.80 -42.29
N ARG A 53 -22.96 -6.22 -43.44
CA ARG A 53 -21.54 -6.58 -43.56
C ARG A 53 -20.63 -5.38 -43.34
N ALA A 54 -20.97 -4.21 -43.89
CA ALA A 54 -20.19 -2.98 -43.69
C ALA A 54 -20.23 -2.54 -42.22
N ALA A 55 -21.39 -2.60 -41.56
CA ALA A 55 -21.54 -2.31 -40.15
C ALA A 55 -20.78 -3.32 -39.26
N GLY A 56 -20.81 -4.61 -39.61
CA GLY A 56 -20.04 -5.65 -38.92
C GLY A 56 -18.52 -5.48 -39.09
N ALA A 57 -18.06 -5.05 -40.27
CA ALA A 57 -16.64 -4.76 -40.52
C ALA A 57 -16.17 -3.52 -39.76
N LEU A 58 -16.99 -2.47 -39.68
CA LEU A 58 -16.72 -1.27 -38.89
C LEU A 58 -16.69 -1.57 -37.38
N SER A 59 -17.64 -2.37 -36.87
CA SER A 59 -17.64 -2.75 -35.46
C SER A 59 -16.41 -3.58 -35.13
N LYS A 60 -16.01 -4.52 -36.00
CA LYS A 60 -14.82 -5.35 -35.79
C LYS A 60 -13.54 -4.52 -35.77
N ARG A 61 -13.39 -3.54 -36.67
CA ARG A 61 -12.25 -2.59 -36.67
C ARG A 61 -12.20 -1.71 -35.42
N TYR A 62 -13.36 -1.23 -34.97
CA TYR A 62 -13.44 -0.43 -33.75
C TYR A 62 -13.12 -1.29 -32.51
N TRP A 63 -13.59 -2.54 -32.50
CA TRP A 63 -13.30 -3.51 -31.45
C TRP A 63 -11.82 -3.91 -31.41
N THR A 64 -11.15 -4.11 -32.55
CA THR A 64 -9.70 -4.37 -32.57
C THR A 64 -8.89 -3.16 -32.13
N LEU A 65 -9.25 -1.95 -32.55
CA LEU A 65 -8.61 -0.71 -32.06
C LEU A 65 -8.81 -0.55 -30.55
N PHE A 66 -10.02 -0.82 -30.06
CA PHE A 66 -10.34 -0.77 -28.64
C PHE A 66 -9.58 -1.85 -27.85
N SER A 67 -9.53 -3.09 -28.33
CA SER A 67 -8.81 -4.17 -27.64
C SER A 67 -7.31 -3.89 -27.59
N CYS A 68 -6.69 -3.44 -28.68
CA CYS A 68 -5.25 -3.12 -28.69
C CYS A 68 -4.89 -1.93 -27.79
N GLN A 69 -5.83 -1.03 -27.52
CA GLN A 69 -5.56 0.11 -26.63
C GLN A 69 -5.82 -0.21 -25.15
N VAL A 70 -6.66 -1.21 -24.85
CA VAL A 70 -6.94 -1.67 -23.47
C VAL A 70 -5.99 -2.80 -23.03
N TRP A 71 -5.60 -3.68 -23.95
CA TRP A 71 -4.63 -4.76 -23.75
C TRP A 71 -3.58 -4.71 -24.87
N PRO A 72 -2.51 -3.92 -24.69
CA PRO A 72 -1.45 -3.82 -25.70
C PRO A 72 -0.72 -5.16 -25.92
N ASP A 73 -0.71 -6.04 -24.92
CA ASP A 73 -0.02 -7.33 -24.94
C ASP A 73 -0.71 -8.40 -25.81
N ASP A 74 -1.93 -8.15 -26.32
CA ASP A 74 -2.67 -9.08 -27.18
C ASP A 74 -2.63 -8.69 -28.68
N CYS A 75 -1.80 -7.69 -29.05
CA CYS A 75 -1.73 -7.18 -30.42
C CYS A 75 -0.38 -7.45 -31.08
N ASP A 76 -0.19 -8.70 -31.50
CA ASP A 76 0.94 -9.13 -32.33
C ASP A 76 0.57 -9.19 -33.83
N GLU A 77 1.40 -8.47 -34.61
CA GLU A 77 1.83 -8.68 -36.00
C GLU A 77 0.82 -9.14 -37.07
N ASP A 78 0.09 -8.19 -37.67
CA ASP A 78 -0.41 -8.26 -39.05
C ASP A 78 -0.24 -6.88 -39.74
N GLU A 79 1.02 -6.44 -39.90
CA GLU A 79 1.39 -5.27 -40.72
C GLU A 79 1.49 -5.64 -42.22
N GLU A 80 0.39 -6.04 -42.87
CA GLU A 80 0.27 -5.95 -44.34
C GLU A 80 -1.20 -5.74 -44.75
N ALA A 81 -1.66 -4.49 -44.77
CA ALA A 81 -2.64 -3.93 -45.73
C ALA A 81 -3.37 -2.69 -45.21
N ALA A 82 -2.73 -1.52 -45.19
CA ALA A 82 -3.41 -0.22 -45.33
C ALA A 82 -2.43 0.97 -45.51
N THR A 83 -1.55 0.92 -46.50
CA THR A 83 -0.87 2.13 -47.00
C THR A 83 -1.84 2.93 -47.86
N GLY A 84 -2.49 3.94 -47.26
CA GLY A 84 -3.30 4.93 -47.97
C GLY A 84 -3.46 6.20 -47.12
N PRO A 85 -2.93 7.36 -47.53
CA PRO A 85 -2.87 8.54 -46.68
C PRO A 85 -4.24 9.22 -46.67
N LEU A 86 -4.98 9.08 -45.57
CA LEU A 86 -6.18 9.88 -45.30
C LEU A 86 -6.08 10.45 -43.89
N GLY A 87 -5.56 11.67 -43.83
CA GLY A 87 -5.47 12.47 -42.61
C GLY A 87 -6.87 12.81 -42.09
N TRP A 88 -7.21 12.28 -40.93
CA TRP A 88 -8.39 12.71 -40.18
C TRP A 88 -7.92 13.04 -38.77
N ARG A 89 -7.99 14.33 -38.45
CA ARG A 89 -7.93 14.84 -37.08
C ARG A 89 -9.08 14.18 -36.31
N LEU A 90 -8.76 13.31 -35.34
CA LEU A 90 -9.74 12.83 -34.38
C LEU A 90 -10.36 14.06 -33.69
N PRO A 91 -11.66 14.33 -33.86
CA PRO A 91 -12.28 15.49 -33.24
C PRO A 91 -12.28 15.28 -31.73
N LEU A 92 -12.12 16.37 -30.96
CA LEU A 92 -12.23 16.45 -29.49
C LEU A 92 -13.45 15.70 -28.89
N LEU A 93 -14.44 15.33 -29.71
CA LEU A 93 -15.53 14.43 -29.32
C LEU A 93 -15.04 13.03 -28.90
N GLY A 94 -13.96 12.50 -29.48
CA GLY A 94 -13.45 11.16 -29.16
C GLY A 94 -13.02 11.02 -27.71
N GLN A 95 -12.31 12.03 -27.17
CA GLN A 95 -11.89 12.03 -25.76
C GLN A 95 -13.07 12.08 -24.79
N ARG A 96 -14.08 12.91 -25.06
CA ARG A 96 -15.28 12.98 -24.19
C ARG A 96 -16.07 11.66 -24.17
N TYR A 97 -16.20 10.99 -25.32
CA TYR A 97 -16.87 9.68 -25.38
C TYR A 97 -16.04 8.60 -24.69
N LEU A 98 -14.71 8.65 -24.85
CA LEU A 98 -13.79 7.77 -24.12
C LEU A 98 -13.95 7.98 -22.62
N ASP A 99 -13.84 9.21 -22.11
CA ASP A 99 -13.99 9.51 -20.66
C ASP A 99 -15.34 9.03 -20.10
N LEU A 100 -16.43 9.18 -20.85
CA LEU A 100 -17.75 8.68 -20.45
C LEU A 100 -17.78 7.15 -20.39
N LEU A 101 -17.18 6.47 -21.37
CA LEU A 101 -17.09 5.01 -21.39
C LEU A 101 -16.15 4.49 -20.30
N THR A 102 -15.02 5.16 -20.04
CA THR A 102 -14.12 4.82 -18.93
C THR A 102 -14.85 5.01 -17.62
N THR A 103 -15.50 6.16 -17.40
CA THR A 103 -16.29 6.43 -16.18
C THR A 103 -17.39 5.38 -15.98
N TRP A 104 -18.10 5.01 -17.04
CA TRP A 104 -19.12 3.96 -16.99
C TRP A 104 -18.51 2.59 -16.69
N TYR A 105 -17.46 2.19 -17.41
CA TYR A 105 -16.77 0.92 -17.16
C TYR A 105 -16.22 0.84 -15.73
N CYS A 106 -15.65 1.94 -15.25
CA CYS A 106 -15.10 2.08 -13.91
C CYS A 106 -16.15 2.14 -12.80
N SER A 107 -17.41 2.45 -13.16
CA SER A 107 -18.54 2.28 -12.25
C SER A 107 -18.99 0.82 -12.13
N PHE A 108 -18.67 -0.03 -13.11
CA PHE A 108 -19.02 -1.46 -13.13
C PHE A 108 -17.88 -2.38 -12.71
N LYS A 109 -16.63 -1.93 -12.79
CA LYS A 109 -15.41 -2.66 -12.43
C LYS A 109 -14.52 -1.67 -11.72
N ASP A 110 -14.12 -1.92 -10.47
CA ASP A 110 -13.29 -1.00 -9.69
C ASP A 110 -12.03 -0.60 -10.50
N CYS A 111 -12.08 0.54 -11.20
CA CYS A 111 -10.91 1.06 -11.89
C CYS A 111 -10.16 1.92 -10.91
N CYS A 112 -8.88 1.62 -10.75
CA CYS A 112 -8.00 2.45 -9.95
C CYS A 112 -6.84 2.96 -10.79
N PRO A 113 -6.37 4.20 -10.56
CA PRO A 113 -5.34 4.85 -11.38
C PRO A 113 -4.04 4.04 -11.51
N ARG A 114 -3.79 3.11 -10.57
CA ARG A 114 -2.60 2.23 -10.53
C ARG A 114 -2.94 0.74 -10.63
N GLY A 115 -4.10 0.39 -11.18
CA GLY A 115 -4.54 -0.99 -11.41
C GLY A 115 -5.06 -1.73 -10.17
N ASP A 116 -4.66 -1.33 -8.96
CA ASP A 116 -5.08 -1.98 -7.71
C ASP A 116 -5.92 -1.04 -6.81
N CYS A 117 -7.19 -1.40 -6.65
CA CYS A 117 -8.14 -0.62 -5.84
C CYS A 117 -8.02 -0.77 -4.33
N ARG A 118 -7.10 -1.61 -3.89
CA ARG A 118 -6.76 -1.76 -2.47
C ARG A 118 -5.84 -0.63 -2.00
N ILE A 119 -5.12 0.03 -2.92
CA ILE A 119 -4.13 1.07 -2.63
C ILE A 119 -4.78 2.46 -2.69
N SER A 120 -4.66 3.24 -1.62
CA SER A 120 -5.21 4.61 -1.55
C SER A 120 -4.12 5.69 -1.64
N ASN A 121 -2.95 5.46 -1.04
CA ASN A 121 -1.83 6.43 -0.97
C ASN A 121 -2.28 7.86 -0.60
N ASN A 122 -3.13 7.97 0.42
CA ASN A 122 -3.66 9.23 0.94
C ASN A 122 -2.60 9.97 1.78
N PHE A 123 -1.61 10.57 1.12
CA PHE A 123 -0.54 11.29 1.81
C PHE A 123 -1.01 12.55 2.54
N THR A 124 -2.10 13.17 2.09
CA THR A 124 -2.72 14.33 2.78
C THR A 124 -3.35 13.88 4.10
N GLY A 125 -4.05 12.73 4.10
CA GLY A 125 -4.57 12.12 5.33
C GLY A 125 -3.47 11.70 6.28
N LEU A 126 -2.40 11.08 5.76
CA LEU A 126 -1.24 10.69 6.57
C LEU A 126 -0.58 11.90 7.23
N GLU A 127 -0.38 12.99 6.49
CA GLU A 127 0.17 14.24 7.01
C GLU A 127 -0.72 14.85 8.11
N TRP A 128 -2.04 14.88 7.89
CA TRP A 128 -3.00 15.35 8.89
C TRP A 128 -2.95 14.48 10.16
N ASP A 129 -2.95 13.16 10.00
CA ASP A 129 -2.92 12.21 11.11
C ASP A 129 -1.64 12.34 11.95
N LEU A 130 -0.49 12.44 11.29
CA LEU A 130 0.80 12.65 11.96
C LEU A 130 0.82 13.99 12.71
N ASN A 131 0.29 15.06 12.13
CA ASN A 131 0.33 16.39 12.74
C ASN A 131 -0.67 16.56 13.89
N VAL A 132 -1.85 15.95 13.80
CA VAL A 132 -2.95 16.16 14.76
C VAL A 132 -2.94 15.13 15.87
N ARG A 133 -2.66 13.86 15.56
CA ARG A 133 -2.83 12.74 16.50
C ARG A 133 -1.52 12.29 17.16
N LEU A 134 -0.36 12.54 16.55
CA LEU A 134 0.93 12.08 17.07
C LEU A 134 1.64 13.18 17.88
N HIS A 135 1.65 13.05 19.21
CA HIS A 135 2.22 14.07 20.10
C HIS A 135 3.69 13.86 20.40
N GLY A 136 4.47 14.95 20.37
CA GLY A 136 5.85 14.98 20.83
C GLY A 136 6.85 14.21 19.94
N GLN A 137 6.47 13.89 18.70
CA GLN A 137 7.29 13.13 17.75
C GLN A 137 7.54 13.90 16.45
N HIS A 138 8.01 15.14 16.54
CA HIS A 138 8.23 16.03 15.39
C HIS A 138 9.18 15.43 14.33
N LEU A 139 10.20 14.68 14.77
CA LEU A 139 11.09 13.95 13.87
C LEU A 139 10.34 12.88 13.04
N VAL A 140 9.46 12.12 13.70
CA VAL A 140 8.70 11.05 13.06
C VAL A 140 7.72 11.63 12.03
N GLN A 141 7.01 12.71 12.40
CA GLN A 141 6.04 13.38 11.53
C GLN A 141 6.66 13.75 10.17
N GLN A 142 7.85 14.34 10.19
CA GLN A 142 8.54 14.77 8.97
C GLN A 142 9.18 13.60 8.22
N LEU A 143 9.91 12.72 8.92
CA LEU A 143 10.68 11.65 8.29
C LEU A 143 9.79 10.58 7.66
N VAL A 144 8.74 10.15 8.35
CA VAL A 144 7.86 9.08 7.84
C VAL A 144 7.14 9.54 6.59
N LEU A 145 6.55 10.74 6.61
CA LEU A 145 5.85 11.28 5.45
C LEU A 145 6.79 11.43 4.25
N ARG A 146 7.96 12.04 4.46
CA ARG A 146 8.93 12.30 3.40
C ARG A 146 9.46 11.00 2.77
N THR A 147 9.84 10.03 3.59
CA THR A 147 10.48 8.79 3.12
C THR A 147 9.49 7.89 2.40
N VAL A 148 8.28 7.70 2.96
CA VAL A 148 7.24 6.86 2.34
C VAL A 148 6.71 7.50 1.06
N ARG A 149 6.40 8.80 1.06
CA ARG A 149 5.95 9.52 -0.14
C ARG A 149 7.01 9.45 -1.25
N GLY A 150 8.26 9.81 -0.92
CA GLY A 150 9.36 9.78 -1.89
C GLY A 150 9.60 8.41 -2.50
N TYR A 151 9.48 7.33 -1.71
CA TYR A 151 9.61 5.96 -2.21
C TYR A 151 8.47 5.55 -3.15
N LEU A 152 7.21 5.83 -2.78
CA LEU A 152 6.02 5.45 -3.56
C LEU A 152 5.80 6.32 -4.82
N GLU A 153 6.45 7.48 -4.87
CA GLU A 153 6.54 8.35 -6.05
C GLU A 153 7.71 7.98 -6.98
N THR A 154 8.69 7.19 -6.50
CA THR A 154 9.81 6.75 -7.32
C THR A 154 9.35 5.67 -8.31
N PRO A 155 9.51 5.90 -9.63
CA PRO A 155 9.23 4.87 -10.62
C PRO A 155 10.28 3.75 -10.49
N GLN A 156 9.82 2.49 -10.45
CA GLN A 156 10.67 1.30 -10.44
C GLN A 156 11.79 1.34 -9.39
N PRO A 157 11.46 1.21 -8.08
CA PRO A 157 12.46 1.23 -7.03
C PRO A 157 13.49 0.10 -7.17
N GLU A 158 14.78 0.40 -6.98
CA GLU A 158 15.88 -0.57 -7.11
C GLU A 158 15.92 -1.61 -5.97
N LYS A 159 15.25 -1.30 -4.84
CA LYS A 159 15.12 -2.16 -3.66
C LYS A 159 13.85 -1.80 -2.88
N ALA A 160 13.47 -2.67 -1.95
CA ALA A 160 12.41 -2.36 -1.00
C ALA A 160 12.83 -1.26 -0.02
N LEU A 161 11.87 -0.45 0.44
CA LEU A 161 12.09 0.54 1.51
C LEU A 161 12.12 -0.17 2.86
N ALA A 162 13.21 -0.04 3.61
CA ALA A 162 13.33 -0.56 4.97
C ALA A 162 13.35 0.57 6.01
N LEU A 163 12.28 0.68 6.80
CA LEU A 163 12.17 1.62 7.91
C LEU A 163 12.29 0.87 9.24
N SER A 164 13.03 1.44 10.18
CA SER A 164 13.14 0.88 11.54
C SER A 164 12.79 1.92 12.59
N PHE A 165 11.69 1.70 13.31
CA PHE A 165 11.18 2.59 14.35
C PHE A 165 11.76 2.16 15.70
N HIS A 166 12.45 3.07 16.38
CA HIS A 166 13.15 2.80 17.65
C HIS A 166 12.71 3.75 18.75
N GLY A 167 12.57 3.28 19.98
CA GLY A 167 12.26 4.14 21.13
C GLY A 167 11.54 3.39 22.24
N TRP A 168 11.24 4.06 23.35
CA TRP A 168 10.52 3.43 24.48
C TRP A 168 9.11 2.91 24.12
N SER A 169 8.57 2.08 25.01
CA SER A 169 7.19 1.62 24.89
C SER A 169 6.21 2.78 25.05
N GLY A 170 5.11 2.76 24.29
CA GLY A 170 4.05 3.77 24.40
C GLY A 170 4.37 5.14 23.82
N THR A 171 5.46 5.31 23.08
CA THR A 171 5.84 6.57 22.41
C THR A 171 5.18 6.79 21.05
N GLY A 172 4.52 5.76 20.48
CA GLY A 172 3.72 5.89 19.25
C GLY A 172 4.11 4.97 18.08
N LYS A 173 5.12 4.09 18.20
CA LYS A 173 5.57 3.22 17.08
C LYS A 173 4.45 2.48 16.36
N ASN A 174 3.67 1.68 17.10
CA ASN A 174 2.55 0.92 16.55
C ASN A 174 1.40 1.83 16.08
N PHE A 175 1.28 3.02 16.67
CA PHE A 175 0.28 4.00 16.28
C PHE A 175 0.58 4.61 14.90
N VAL A 176 1.84 4.99 14.66
CA VAL A 176 2.30 5.45 13.35
C VAL A 176 2.25 4.34 12.30
N ALA A 177 2.58 3.10 12.67
CA ALA A 177 2.42 1.96 11.78
C ALA A 177 0.96 1.77 11.33
N ARG A 178 -0.02 1.95 12.24
CA ARG A 178 -1.44 1.93 11.89
C ARG A 178 -1.84 3.10 11.01
N MET A 179 -1.38 4.33 11.28
CA MET A 179 -1.63 5.48 10.41
C MET A 179 -1.13 5.26 8.99
N LEU A 180 0.06 4.67 8.83
CA LEU A 180 0.59 4.29 7.52
C LEU A 180 -0.35 3.31 6.82
N VAL A 181 -0.76 2.25 7.52
CA VAL A 181 -1.67 1.24 6.96
C VAL A 181 -3.01 1.86 6.54
N GLU A 182 -3.65 2.64 7.41
CA GLU A 182 -4.95 3.28 7.19
C GLU A 182 -4.93 4.30 6.04
N ASN A 183 -3.79 4.97 5.83
CA ASN A 183 -3.65 5.97 4.76
C ASN A 183 -3.09 5.42 3.45
N LEU A 184 -2.40 4.28 3.45
CA LEU A 184 -1.86 3.67 2.24
C LEU A 184 -2.80 2.62 1.63
N TYR A 185 -3.63 1.96 2.45
CA TYR A 185 -4.50 0.86 2.03
C TYR A 185 -5.94 1.09 2.45
N ARG A 186 -6.88 0.91 1.53
CA ARG A 186 -8.32 1.15 1.73
C ARG A 186 -8.90 0.31 2.87
N ASP A 187 -8.51 -0.96 2.92
CA ASP A 187 -8.99 -1.92 3.94
C ASP A 187 -8.10 -1.93 5.19
N GLY A 188 -7.13 -1.01 5.27
CA GLY A 188 -6.19 -0.92 6.38
C GLY A 188 -5.50 -2.25 6.66
N LEU A 189 -5.53 -2.69 7.93
CA LEU A 189 -4.88 -3.93 8.38
C LEU A 189 -5.51 -5.21 7.79
N MET A 190 -6.71 -5.11 7.23
CA MET A 190 -7.40 -6.23 6.58
C MET A 190 -7.03 -6.37 5.10
N SER A 191 -6.22 -5.46 4.55
CA SER A 191 -5.75 -5.54 3.18
C SER A 191 -4.84 -6.75 2.98
N ASP A 192 -5.07 -7.54 1.91
CA ASP A 192 -4.19 -8.65 1.53
C ASP A 192 -2.75 -8.22 1.22
N CYS A 193 -2.54 -6.93 0.95
CA CYS A 193 -1.24 -6.33 0.66
C CYS A 193 -0.46 -5.94 1.92
N VAL A 194 -1.08 -6.07 3.10
CA VAL A 194 -0.48 -5.75 4.40
C VAL A 194 -0.33 -7.03 5.22
N ARG A 195 0.88 -7.29 5.72
CA ARG A 195 1.16 -8.41 6.62
C ARG A 195 1.83 -7.89 7.89
N MET A 196 1.26 -8.23 9.04
CA MET A 196 1.81 -7.88 10.35
C MET A 196 2.29 -9.13 11.07
N PHE A 197 3.54 -9.10 11.52
CA PHE A 197 4.20 -10.15 12.28
C PHE A 197 4.61 -9.62 13.64
N ILE A 198 3.93 -10.06 14.69
CA ILE A 198 4.36 -9.87 16.07
C ILE A 198 5.35 -10.99 16.42
N ALA A 199 6.61 -10.65 16.68
CA ALA A 199 7.70 -11.63 16.83
C ALA A 199 7.40 -12.72 17.88
N THR A 200 6.93 -12.32 19.06
CA THR A 200 6.63 -13.23 20.17
C THR A 200 5.40 -14.11 19.96
N PHE A 201 4.50 -13.72 19.06
CA PHE A 201 3.30 -14.47 18.76
C PHE A 201 3.49 -15.42 17.57
N HIS A 202 4.08 -14.92 16.48
CA HIS A 202 4.25 -15.69 15.25
C HIS A 202 5.50 -16.58 15.29
N PHE A 203 6.54 -16.16 16.01
CA PHE A 203 7.83 -16.87 16.08
C PHE A 203 8.26 -17.13 17.54
N PRO A 204 7.41 -17.76 18.37
CA PRO A 204 7.63 -17.87 19.83
C PRO A 204 8.81 -18.77 20.22
N HIS A 205 9.16 -19.73 19.39
CA HIS A 205 10.06 -20.82 19.76
C HIS A 205 11.27 -20.92 18.82
N PRO A 206 12.49 -20.62 19.28
CA PRO A 206 13.70 -20.69 18.47
C PRO A 206 13.94 -22.06 17.81
N LYS A 207 13.43 -23.15 18.43
CA LYS A 207 13.54 -24.52 17.90
C LYS A 207 12.92 -24.69 16.50
N TYR A 208 11.90 -23.90 16.15
CA TYR A 208 11.21 -23.99 14.86
C TYR A 208 11.66 -22.91 13.87
N VAL A 209 12.82 -22.28 14.10
CA VAL A 209 13.31 -21.18 13.26
C VAL A 209 13.35 -21.53 11.78
N ASP A 210 13.80 -22.73 11.40
CA ASP A 210 13.90 -23.12 9.99
C ASP A 210 12.53 -23.24 9.32
N LEU A 211 11.52 -23.76 10.03
CA LEU A 211 10.14 -23.76 9.55
C LEU A 211 9.60 -22.33 9.40
N TYR A 212 9.88 -21.46 10.38
CA TYR A 212 9.44 -20.06 10.34
C TYR A 212 10.09 -19.28 9.18
N LYS A 213 11.35 -19.58 8.85
CA LYS A 213 12.03 -19.01 7.67
C LYS A 213 11.26 -19.35 6.40
N GLU A 214 10.93 -20.62 6.19
CA GLU A 214 10.18 -21.07 5.01
C GLU A 214 8.80 -20.41 4.91
N GLN A 215 8.06 -20.37 6.02
CA GLN A 215 6.74 -19.73 6.08
C GLN A 215 6.82 -18.23 5.75
N LEU A 216 7.79 -17.52 6.33
CA LEU A 216 7.99 -16.10 6.10
C LEU A 216 8.32 -15.82 4.62
N MET A 217 9.21 -16.61 4.02
CA MET A 217 9.53 -16.49 2.59
C MET A 217 8.32 -16.72 1.70
N SER A 218 7.50 -17.74 2.01
CA SER A 218 6.29 -18.05 1.24
C SER A 218 5.32 -16.88 1.28
N GLN A 219 5.02 -16.37 2.48
CA GLN A 219 4.09 -15.26 2.65
C GLN A 219 4.55 -13.96 1.99
N ILE A 220 5.85 -13.66 2.05
CA ILE A 220 6.41 -12.49 1.34
C ILE A 220 6.22 -12.65 -0.16
N ARG A 221 6.59 -13.80 -0.73
CA ARG A 221 6.48 -14.07 -2.17
C ARG A 221 5.03 -14.04 -2.65
N GLU A 222 4.13 -14.73 -1.96
CA GLU A 222 2.70 -14.77 -2.30
C GLU A 222 2.08 -13.37 -2.27
N THR A 223 2.40 -12.57 -1.25
CA THR A 223 1.89 -11.20 -1.12
C THR A 223 2.46 -10.29 -2.21
N GLN A 224 3.75 -10.42 -2.56
CA GLN A 224 4.39 -9.66 -3.65
C GLN A 224 3.90 -10.06 -5.04
N GLN A 225 3.46 -11.31 -5.22
CA GLN A 225 2.83 -11.75 -6.47
C GLN A 225 1.41 -11.21 -6.63
N LEU A 226 0.70 -11.02 -5.52
CA LEU A 226 -0.69 -10.56 -5.51
C LEU A 226 -0.84 -9.05 -5.58
N CYS A 227 0.15 -8.30 -5.09
CA CYS A 227 0.05 -6.85 -4.88
C CYS A 227 1.26 -6.12 -5.44
N HIS A 228 1.01 -5.06 -6.22
CA HIS A 228 2.06 -4.16 -6.71
C HIS A 228 2.67 -3.28 -5.61
N GLN A 229 1.96 -3.06 -4.50
CA GLN A 229 2.47 -2.33 -3.34
C GLN A 229 2.23 -3.15 -2.07
N THR A 230 3.29 -3.53 -1.37
CA THR A 230 3.21 -4.42 -0.19
C THR A 230 3.82 -3.78 1.05
N LEU A 231 3.22 -4.02 2.20
CA LEU A 231 3.70 -3.53 3.49
C LEU A 231 3.83 -4.69 4.49
N PHE A 232 5.06 -4.96 4.91
CA PHE A 232 5.37 -5.97 5.93
C PHE A 232 5.79 -5.27 7.23
N ILE A 233 5.02 -5.48 8.29
CA ILE A 233 5.26 -4.89 9.61
C ILE A 233 5.77 -5.97 10.55
N PHE A 234 6.94 -5.76 11.14
CA PHE A 234 7.54 -6.65 12.14
C PHE A 234 7.52 -5.95 13.50
N ASP A 235 6.53 -6.29 14.31
CA ASP A 235 6.41 -5.79 15.68
C ASP A 235 7.27 -6.60 16.64
N GLU A 236 7.83 -5.91 17.63
CA GLU A 236 8.87 -6.42 18.54
C GLU A 236 10.09 -7.00 17.81
N ALA A 237 10.57 -6.29 16.79
CA ALA A 237 11.64 -6.75 15.90
C ALA A 237 12.94 -7.13 16.63
N GLU A 238 13.22 -6.55 17.80
CA GLU A 238 14.34 -6.92 18.67
C GLU A 238 14.30 -8.36 19.17
N LYS A 239 13.11 -8.98 19.18
CA LYS A 239 12.89 -10.35 19.63
C LYS A 239 12.91 -11.36 18.48
N LEU A 240 13.05 -10.90 17.23
CA LEU A 240 13.18 -11.80 16.09
C LEU A 240 14.50 -12.56 16.16
N HIS A 241 14.44 -13.85 15.85
CA HIS A 241 15.63 -14.67 15.73
C HIS A 241 16.51 -14.16 14.56
N PRO A 242 17.85 -14.05 14.70
CA PRO A 242 18.74 -13.55 13.65
C PRO A 242 18.53 -14.22 12.30
N GLY A 243 18.34 -15.53 12.29
CA GLY A 243 18.05 -16.29 11.07
C GLY A 243 16.78 -15.87 10.32
N LEU A 244 15.76 -15.30 10.98
CA LEU A 244 14.58 -14.76 10.29
C LEU A 244 14.90 -13.42 9.61
N LEU A 245 15.76 -12.60 10.23
CA LEU A 245 16.20 -11.34 9.66
C LEU A 245 17.11 -11.57 8.44
N GLU A 246 17.95 -12.61 8.48
CA GLU A 246 18.81 -13.00 7.34
C GLU A 246 18.00 -13.31 6.08
N VAL A 247 16.84 -13.97 6.24
CA VAL A 247 15.93 -14.29 5.14
C VAL A 247 15.39 -13.05 4.42
N LEU A 248 15.29 -11.92 5.13
CA LEU A 248 14.84 -10.66 4.54
C LEU A 248 15.95 -9.96 3.73
N GLY A 249 17.22 -10.30 3.95
CA GLY A 249 18.37 -9.66 3.32
C GLY A 249 18.25 -9.50 1.79
N PRO A 250 17.99 -10.57 1.02
CA PRO A 250 17.85 -10.49 -0.44
C PRO A 250 16.69 -9.60 -0.93
N HIS A 251 15.71 -9.27 -0.09
CA HIS A 251 14.63 -8.35 -0.42
C HIS A 251 15.02 -6.88 -0.16
N LEU A 252 16.01 -6.64 0.71
CA LEU A 252 16.48 -5.32 1.13
C LEU A 252 17.79 -4.90 0.44
N GLU A 253 18.49 -5.85 -0.20
CA GLU A 253 19.64 -5.56 -1.04
C GLU A 253 19.24 -4.83 -2.33
N ARG A 254 20.06 -3.86 -2.74
CA ARG A 254 19.93 -3.21 -4.05
C ARG A 254 20.14 -4.26 -5.13
N ARG A 255 19.15 -4.45 -6.00
CA ARG A 255 19.28 -5.35 -7.14
C ARG A 255 19.94 -4.64 -8.30
N ALA A 256 20.81 -5.33 -9.02
CA ALA A 256 21.33 -4.83 -10.28
C ALA A 256 20.16 -4.64 -11.28
N PRO A 257 20.20 -3.60 -12.14
CA PRO A 257 19.26 -3.43 -13.23
C PRO A 257 19.54 -4.51 -14.29
N GLU A 258 18.97 -5.70 -14.10
CA GLU A 258 18.99 -6.76 -15.11
C GLU A 258 17.84 -6.52 -16.08
N GLY A 259 18.13 -6.56 -17.38
CA GLY A 259 17.23 -6.18 -18.46
C GLY A 259 15.90 -6.95 -18.50
N HIS A 260 14.84 -6.26 -18.95
CA HIS A 260 13.44 -6.75 -19.05
C HIS A 260 12.85 -7.27 -17.73
N ARG A 261 13.10 -6.56 -16.62
CA ARG A 261 12.46 -6.91 -15.35
C ARG A 261 11.00 -6.44 -15.37
N ALA A 262 10.08 -7.38 -15.12
CA ALA A 262 8.71 -7.05 -14.70
C ALA A 262 8.77 -6.00 -13.59
N GLU A 263 7.81 -5.05 -13.61
CA GLU A 263 7.75 -3.95 -12.66
C GLU A 263 7.94 -4.47 -11.23
N SER A 264 9.02 -4.04 -10.57
CA SER A 264 9.31 -4.49 -9.21
C SER A 264 8.27 -3.87 -8.27
N PRO A 265 7.59 -4.68 -7.43
CA PRO A 265 6.55 -4.16 -6.56
C PRO A 265 7.17 -3.18 -5.55
N TRP A 266 6.44 -2.11 -5.24
CA TRP A 266 6.79 -1.21 -4.14
C TRP A 266 6.60 -1.95 -2.82
N THR A 267 7.67 -2.55 -2.31
CA THR A 267 7.65 -3.21 -1.01
C THR A 267 8.20 -2.29 0.07
N ILE A 268 7.48 -2.20 1.19
CA ILE A 268 7.90 -1.49 2.40
C ILE A 268 8.03 -2.52 3.52
N PHE A 269 9.20 -2.56 4.16
CA PHE A 269 9.46 -3.29 5.39
C PHE A 269 9.53 -2.31 6.55
N LEU A 270 8.70 -2.52 7.56
CA LEU A 270 8.62 -1.68 8.75
C LEU A 270 8.94 -2.50 10.00
N PHE A 271 10.08 -2.23 10.62
CA PHE A 271 10.50 -2.89 11.86
C PHE A 271 10.18 -1.99 13.04
N LEU A 272 9.43 -2.50 14.02
CA LEU A 272 9.07 -1.76 15.23
C LEU A 272 9.86 -2.34 16.39
N SER A 273 10.68 -1.50 17.04
CA SER A 273 11.58 -1.97 18.08
C SER A 273 11.67 -1.07 19.29
N ASN A 274 11.78 -1.67 20.47
CA ASN A 274 12.14 -0.94 21.70
C ASN A 274 13.66 -0.82 21.90
N LEU A 275 14.46 -1.49 21.07
CA LEU A 275 15.91 -1.41 21.11
C LEU A 275 16.35 0.05 20.93
N ARG A 276 17.40 0.43 21.66
CA ARG A 276 18.00 1.78 21.68
C ARG A 276 17.13 2.87 22.30
N GLY A 277 15.99 2.53 22.89
CA GLY A 277 15.12 3.51 23.54
C GLY A 277 15.84 4.26 24.67
N ASP A 278 16.70 3.59 25.43
CA ASP A 278 17.43 4.21 26.54
C ASP A 278 18.43 5.27 26.06
N ILE A 279 19.20 5.01 24.99
CA ILE A 279 20.14 5.98 24.41
C ILE A 279 19.44 7.20 23.86
N ILE A 280 18.34 7.00 23.11
CA ILE A 280 17.53 8.12 22.62
C ILE A 280 17.15 9.01 23.80
N ASN A 281 16.76 8.43 24.92
CA ASN A 281 16.31 9.17 26.08
C ASN A 281 17.45 9.85 26.84
N GLU A 282 18.61 9.21 26.95
CA GLU A 282 19.81 9.81 27.55
C GLU A 282 20.27 11.03 26.75
N VAL A 283 20.33 10.92 25.43
CA VAL A 283 20.70 12.02 24.53
C VAL A 283 19.68 13.15 24.62
N VAL A 284 18.38 12.83 24.55
CA VAL A 284 17.30 13.83 24.69
C VAL A 284 17.38 14.51 26.05
N LEU A 285 17.54 13.76 27.16
CA LEU A 285 17.69 14.33 28.50
C LEU A 285 18.87 15.29 28.58
N LYS A 286 20.02 14.91 28.00
CA LYS A 286 21.23 15.74 27.98
C LYS A 286 21.01 17.05 27.22
N LEU A 287 20.33 16.99 26.06
CA LEU A 287 20.02 18.18 25.27
C LEU A 287 19.06 19.11 26.00
N LEU A 288 17.98 18.57 26.59
CA LEU A 288 17.04 19.36 27.37
C LEU A 288 17.71 20.01 28.59
N LYS A 289 18.59 19.29 29.30
CA LYS A 289 19.40 19.85 30.40
C LYS A 289 20.37 20.94 29.94
N ALA A 290 20.82 20.88 28.68
CA ALA A 290 21.64 21.92 28.06
C ALA A 290 20.84 23.13 27.58
N GLY A 291 19.52 23.17 27.83
CA GLY A 291 18.65 24.30 27.51
C GLY A 291 18.05 24.26 26.10
N TRP A 292 18.25 23.15 25.36
CA TRP A 292 17.58 22.97 24.07
C TRP A 292 16.09 22.74 24.28
N SER A 293 15.26 23.31 23.40
CA SER A 293 13.87 22.87 23.29
C SER A 293 13.81 21.51 22.61
N ARG A 294 12.76 20.73 22.92
CA ARG A 294 12.55 19.41 22.33
C ARG A 294 12.47 19.49 20.81
N GLU A 295 11.77 20.51 20.31
CA GLU A 295 11.48 20.70 18.89
C GLU A 295 12.74 21.10 18.08
N GLU A 296 13.80 21.59 18.74
CA GLU A 296 15.11 21.86 18.13
C GLU A 296 15.98 20.60 17.97
N ILE A 297 15.61 19.48 18.60
CA ILE A 297 16.34 18.22 18.46
C ILE A 297 16.14 17.67 17.05
N THR A 298 17.21 17.60 16.25
CA THR A 298 17.24 17.03 14.91
C THR A 298 17.80 15.60 14.88
N MET A 299 17.74 14.93 13.72
CA MET A 299 18.37 13.62 13.50
C MET A 299 19.89 13.65 13.68
N GLU A 300 20.56 14.76 13.35
CA GLU A 300 22.01 14.90 13.45
C GLU A 300 22.51 14.74 14.90
N HIS A 301 21.67 15.07 15.88
CA HIS A 301 21.99 14.87 17.29
C HIS A 301 21.85 13.41 17.75
N LEU A 302 21.01 12.62 17.09
CA LEU A 302 20.65 11.25 17.52
C LEU A 302 21.40 10.19 16.73
N GLU A 303 21.60 10.42 15.43
CA GLU A 303 22.19 9.47 14.50
C GLU A 303 23.58 8.95 14.93
N PRO A 304 24.53 9.78 15.40
CA PRO A 304 25.83 9.28 15.84
C PRO A 304 25.74 8.29 17.01
N HIS A 305 24.82 8.55 17.95
CA HIS A 305 24.59 7.68 19.10
C HIS A 305 23.85 6.40 18.70
N LEU A 306 22.89 6.51 17.78
CA LEU A 306 22.19 5.36 17.21
C LEU A 306 23.14 4.48 16.39
N GLN A 307 24.14 5.03 15.71
CA GLN A 307 25.12 4.26 14.94
C GLN A 307 26.21 3.63 15.82
N ALA A 308 26.75 4.36 16.80
CA ALA A 308 27.84 3.85 17.65
C ALA A 308 27.49 2.52 18.31
N GLU A 309 26.29 2.41 18.87
CA GLU A 309 25.91 1.20 19.60
C GLU A 309 25.46 0.05 18.67
N ILE A 310 25.29 0.28 17.36
CA ILE A 310 25.10 -0.82 16.38
C ILE A 310 26.35 -1.70 16.39
N VAL A 311 27.51 -1.08 16.60
CA VAL A 311 28.80 -1.77 16.63
C VAL A 311 29.03 -2.47 17.98
N GLU A 312 28.52 -1.91 19.08
CA GLU A 312 28.88 -2.35 20.44
C GLU A 312 27.99 -3.44 21.05
N THR A 313 26.75 -3.63 20.59
CA THR A 313 25.81 -4.54 21.27
C THR A 313 26.08 -6.00 20.94
N ILE A 314 26.87 -6.72 21.77
CA ILE A 314 27.29 -8.13 21.58
C ILE A 314 26.15 -9.16 21.72
N ASP A 315 25.00 -8.83 22.33
CA ASP A 315 24.03 -9.87 22.74
C ASP A 315 22.64 -9.83 22.08
N ASN A 316 22.31 -8.83 21.24
CA ASN A 316 20.94 -8.67 20.70
C ASN A 316 20.83 -9.03 19.21
N GLY A 317 19.95 -9.98 18.88
CA GLY A 317 19.83 -10.58 17.55
C GLY A 317 19.50 -9.61 16.40
N PHE A 318 18.69 -8.58 16.66
CA PHE A 318 18.38 -7.57 15.65
C PHE A 318 19.56 -6.65 15.34
N GLY A 319 20.25 -6.15 16.37
CA GLY A 319 21.46 -5.31 16.20
C GLY A 319 22.60 -6.05 15.51
N HIS A 320 22.69 -7.38 15.72
CA HIS A 320 23.65 -8.24 15.04
C HIS A 320 23.27 -8.71 13.66
N SER A 321 22.01 -8.52 13.27
CA SER A 321 21.53 -9.03 12.01
C SER A 321 22.31 -8.41 10.85
N ARG A 322 22.43 -9.19 9.78
CA ARG A 322 22.96 -8.73 8.49
C ARG A 322 22.30 -7.43 8.03
N LEU A 323 21.02 -7.23 8.36
CA LEU A 323 20.27 -6.05 7.98
C LEU A 323 20.86 -4.75 8.54
N VAL A 324 21.32 -4.78 9.78
CA VAL A 324 21.91 -3.62 10.44
C VAL A 324 23.39 -3.51 10.06
N LYS A 325 24.14 -4.62 10.10
CA LYS A 325 25.59 -4.63 9.81
C LYS A 325 25.92 -4.22 8.38
N GLU A 326 25.08 -4.58 7.41
CA GLU A 326 25.26 -4.26 6.00
C GLU A 326 24.47 -3.01 5.56
N ASN A 327 23.95 -2.21 6.51
CA ASN A 327 23.18 -1.00 6.24
C ASN A 327 22.01 -1.22 5.26
N LEU A 328 21.30 -2.35 5.40
CA LEU A 328 20.14 -2.67 4.57
C LEU A 328 18.88 -1.91 5.02
N ILE A 329 18.88 -1.37 6.23
CA ILE A 329 17.85 -0.45 6.74
C ILE A 329 18.12 0.96 6.18
N ASP A 330 17.14 1.53 5.48
CA ASP A 330 17.26 2.87 4.88
C ASP A 330 17.21 3.99 5.91
N TYR A 331 16.28 3.90 6.86
CA TYR A 331 16.07 4.94 7.86
C TYR A 331 15.79 4.35 9.24
N PHE A 332 16.63 4.75 10.21
CA PHE A 332 16.37 4.58 11.63
C PHE A 332 15.57 5.79 12.12
N ILE A 333 14.32 5.57 12.50
CA ILE A 333 13.39 6.63 12.91
C ILE A 333 13.23 6.60 14.44
N PRO A 334 13.77 7.59 15.17
CA PRO A 334 13.71 7.62 16.63
C PRO A 334 12.37 8.17 17.11
N PHE A 335 11.82 7.50 18.12
CA PHE A 335 10.66 7.90 18.89
C PHE A 335 11.14 8.39 20.25
N LEU A 336 10.99 9.69 20.46
CA LEU A 336 11.46 10.41 21.63
C LEU A 336 10.60 10.07 22.86
N PRO A 337 11.15 10.17 24.08
CA PRO A 337 10.41 9.90 25.30
C PRO A 337 9.34 10.98 25.53
N LEU A 338 8.16 10.60 26.03
CA LEU A 338 7.03 11.52 26.16
C LEU A 338 7.06 12.26 27.50
N GLU A 339 7.13 13.59 27.45
CA GLU A 339 6.94 14.48 28.61
C GLU A 339 5.49 14.53 29.12
N TYR A 340 5.30 15.05 30.33
CA TYR A 340 4.00 15.27 30.98
C TYR A 340 2.97 15.94 30.05
N ARG A 341 3.40 17.00 29.33
CA ARG A 341 2.54 17.71 28.37
C ARG A 341 1.99 16.81 27.25
N HIS A 342 2.78 15.85 26.76
CA HIS A 342 2.33 14.92 25.72
C HIS A 342 1.36 13.87 26.28
N VAL A 343 1.57 13.43 27.53
CA VAL A 343 0.66 12.51 28.22
C VAL A 343 -0.72 13.15 28.39
N ARG A 344 -0.79 14.44 28.75
CA ARG A 344 -2.08 15.19 28.80
C ARG A 344 -2.79 15.19 27.45
N LEU A 345 -2.06 15.43 26.36
CA LEU A 345 -2.61 15.41 25.00
C LEU A 345 -3.12 14.00 24.61
N CYS A 346 -2.38 12.94 24.96
CA CYS A 346 -2.86 11.57 24.77
C CYS A 346 -4.15 11.28 25.57
N ALA A 347 -4.25 11.78 26.81
CA ALA A 347 -5.46 11.63 27.62
C ALA A 347 -6.64 12.34 26.96
N ARG A 348 -6.44 13.58 26.51
CA ARG A 348 -7.42 14.36 25.75
C ARG A 348 -7.92 13.59 24.53
N ASP A 349 -7.01 13.09 23.72
CA ASP A 349 -7.35 12.38 22.49
C ASP A 349 -8.07 11.06 22.78
N ALA A 350 -7.72 10.39 23.88
CA ALA A 350 -8.41 9.17 24.30
C ALA A 350 -9.85 9.43 24.79
N PHE A 351 -10.15 10.58 25.43
CA PHE A 351 -11.53 11.00 25.69
C PHE A 351 -12.29 11.29 24.39
N LEU A 352 -11.68 12.06 23.49
CA LEU A 352 -12.30 12.42 22.20
C LEU A 352 -12.59 11.19 21.34
N SER A 353 -11.70 10.19 21.35
CA SER A 353 -11.90 8.93 20.61
C SER A 353 -13.09 8.09 21.10
N GLN A 354 -13.57 8.34 22.32
CA GLN A 354 -14.74 7.69 22.92
C GLN A 354 -15.98 8.61 22.92
N GLU A 355 -15.91 9.77 22.25
CA GLU A 355 -16.97 10.78 22.24
C GLU A 355 -17.34 11.31 23.64
N LEU A 356 -16.37 11.30 24.56
CA LEU A 356 -16.55 11.71 25.95
C LEU A 356 -16.10 13.15 26.16
N LEU A 357 -16.82 13.87 27.03
CA LEU A 357 -16.40 15.17 27.53
C LEU A 357 -15.33 15.00 28.60
N TYR A 358 -14.36 15.91 28.63
CA TYR A 358 -13.31 15.96 29.65
C TYR A 358 -13.22 17.36 30.25
N LYS A 359 -12.70 17.43 31.48
CA LYS A 359 -12.26 18.67 32.11
C LYS A 359 -10.74 18.73 32.09
N GLU A 360 -10.17 19.93 32.08
CA GLU A 360 -8.72 20.11 32.10
C GLU A 360 -8.09 19.48 33.35
N GLU A 361 -8.77 19.54 34.50
CA GLU A 361 -8.29 18.93 35.74
C GLU A 361 -8.19 17.40 35.65
N THR A 362 -9.14 16.77 34.96
CA THR A 362 -9.13 15.31 34.76
C THR A 362 -7.95 14.87 33.89
N LEU A 363 -7.54 15.70 32.92
CA LEU A 363 -6.34 15.42 32.12
C LEU A 363 -5.07 15.47 32.98
N ASP A 364 -4.99 16.42 33.89
CA ASP A 364 -3.88 16.54 34.84
C ASP A 364 -3.83 15.36 35.81
N GLU A 365 -4.99 14.95 36.36
CA GLU A 365 -5.10 13.79 37.24
C GLU A 365 -4.64 12.50 36.54
N ILE A 366 -5.07 12.27 35.29
CA ILE A 366 -4.62 11.12 34.50
C ILE A 366 -3.12 11.16 34.26
N ALA A 367 -2.58 12.32 33.90
CA ALA A 367 -1.15 12.49 33.65
C ALA A 367 -0.33 12.33 34.94
N GLN A 368 -0.83 12.76 36.10
CA GLN A 368 -0.18 12.59 37.41
C GLN A 368 -0.12 11.14 37.88
N MET A 369 -1.07 10.29 37.48
CA MET A 369 -1.01 8.86 37.82
C MET A 369 0.13 8.12 37.11
N MET A 370 0.76 8.72 36.08
CA MET A 370 1.87 8.09 35.36
C MET A 370 3.17 8.15 36.15
N VAL A 371 4.07 7.20 35.90
CA VAL A 371 5.41 7.18 36.52
C VAL A 371 6.40 7.90 35.62
N TYR A 372 7.05 8.95 36.16
CA TYR A 372 8.03 9.75 35.45
C TYR A 372 9.47 9.44 35.87
N VAL A 373 10.37 9.51 34.90
CA VAL A 373 11.80 9.20 35.00
C VAL A 373 12.63 10.28 34.30
N PRO A 374 13.92 10.45 34.65
CA PRO A 374 14.57 9.93 35.88
C PRO A 374 13.93 10.49 37.16
N LYS A 375 14.28 9.94 38.33
CA LYS A 375 13.58 10.25 39.60
C LYS A 375 13.79 11.71 40.05
N GLU A 376 14.93 12.27 39.69
CA GLU A 376 15.38 13.60 40.10
C GLU A 376 14.63 14.69 39.33
N GLU A 377 14.48 14.54 38.01
CA GLU A 377 13.79 15.51 37.16
C GLU A 377 12.31 15.20 36.89
N GLN A 378 11.89 13.93 37.02
CA GLN A 378 10.54 13.45 36.69
C GLN A 378 10.01 13.96 35.33
N LEU A 379 10.86 13.89 34.30
CA LEU A 379 10.60 14.57 33.03
C LEU A 379 9.82 13.72 32.03
N PHE A 380 10.13 12.42 31.93
CA PHE A 380 9.60 11.53 30.89
C PHE A 380 8.70 10.44 31.48
N SER A 381 7.56 10.17 30.85
CA SER A 381 6.73 9.02 31.18
C SER A 381 7.46 7.73 30.83
N SER A 382 7.67 6.89 31.85
CA SER A 382 8.35 5.58 31.74
C SER A 382 7.64 4.60 30.79
N GLN A 383 6.35 4.79 30.53
CA GLN A 383 5.55 3.95 29.64
C GLN A 383 4.92 4.74 28.48
N GLY A 384 5.37 5.98 28.25
CA GLY A 384 4.75 6.88 27.29
C GLY A 384 3.26 7.06 27.56
N CYS A 385 2.43 6.87 26.54
CA CYS A 385 0.97 6.93 26.62
C CYS A 385 0.29 5.56 26.79
N LYS A 386 1.07 4.50 27.06
CA LYS A 386 0.53 3.15 27.31
C LYS A 386 -0.32 3.19 28.60
N SER A 387 -1.46 2.51 28.60
CA SER A 387 -2.46 2.45 29.68
C SER A 387 -3.37 3.68 29.88
N ILE A 388 -3.18 4.80 29.18
CA ILE A 388 -4.02 6.00 29.35
C ILE A 388 -5.51 5.68 29.14
N SER A 389 -5.86 4.99 28.05
CA SER A 389 -7.26 4.64 27.75
C SER A 389 -7.93 3.80 28.83
N GLN A 390 -7.17 2.95 29.54
CA GLN A 390 -7.69 2.15 30.65
C GLN A 390 -7.92 3.00 31.90
N ARG A 391 -7.11 4.04 32.10
CA ARG A 391 -7.20 4.95 33.25
C ARG A 391 -8.36 5.93 33.15
N ILE A 392 -8.79 6.28 31.94
CA ILE A 392 -9.97 7.12 31.72
C ILE A 392 -11.21 6.52 32.41
N ASN A 393 -11.35 5.20 32.42
CA ASN A 393 -12.48 4.51 33.06
C ASN A 393 -12.63 4.83 34.55
N TYR A 394 -11.57 5.24 35.26
CA TYR A 394 -11.67 5.65 36.65
C TYR A 394 -12.42 6.98 36.86
N PHE A 395 -12.56 7.80 35.81
CA PHE A 395 -13.20 9.11 35.84
C PHE A 395 -14.58 9.15 35.15
N LEU A 396 -15.05 8.01 34.64
CA LEU A 396 -16.37 7.88 33.99
C LEU A 396 -17.46 7.41 34.96
N SER A 397 -17.19 7.44 36.26
CA SER A 397 -18.17 7.22 37.34
C SER A 397 -18.76 8.56 37.77
#